data_AF-A0A5C8A3C3-F1
#
_entry.id   AF-A0A5C8A3C3-F1
#
_cell.length_a   1.000
_cell.length_b   1.000
_cell.length_c   1.000
_cell.angle_alpha   90.00
_cell.angle_beta   90.00
_cell.angle_gamma   90.00
#
_symmetry.space_group_name_H-M   'P 1'
#
loop_
_entity.id
_entity.type
_entity.pdbx_description
1 polymer ?
#
loop_
_entity_poly.entity_id
_entity_poly.type
_entity_poly.pdbx_seq_one_letter_code
_entity_poly.pdbx_strand_id
1 'polypeptide(L)'
;MRTLCLAFILVPVTLDAQHWRGIGRGVQVHGDVQLLYGDSVLDRLIGAGPFPDIFNENDSVEATSIAAWNGQRWDSLGHRLSPGAAQTHCLERYDGTLYASGNWSFQNDAGQWTTGYARFDENTLRSSDLGCYNPQFSGLGTMTFREDGTGFYFTGHRGDPCSLPAANVFTYDGSNYASWAPYQQIPYHHNNYVGFVFEFRGMWYMTGLFRDPYTEGSCSLMRYNGSDWEYVPGWGQLLAPIKEFSIHNDTLYIAGTFRRSMGAPGDLIARFDGSTWDNMGGGLFYEPAPMSGAALDLLWHHDELWVV
;
A
#
# COMPACT_ATOMS: atom_id res chain seq x y z
N MET A 1 62.14 10.42 -40.50
CA MET A 1 60.75 9.95 -40.55
C MET A 1 60.44 9.40 -39.16
N ARG A 2 59.67 10.14 -38.35
CA ARG A 2 59.46 9.85 -36.92
C ARG A 2 58.30 8.87 -36.77
N THR A 3 58.55 7.73 -36.12
CA THR A 3 57.54 6.72 -35.77
C THR A 3 56.87 7.13 -34.46
N LEU A 4 55.55 7.34 -34.49
CA LEU A 4 54.71 7.61 -33.33
C LEU A 4 54.36 6.26 -32.67
N CYS A 5 54.83 6.01 -31.45
CA CYS A 5 54.28 4.95 -30.60
C CYS A 5 53.16 5.55 -29.74
N LEU A 6 51.91 5.16 -30.00
CA LEU A 6 50.80 5.38 -29.07
C LEU A 6 50.93 4.38 -27.93
N ALA A 7 51.23 4.87 -26.73
CA ALA A 7 51.03 4.11 -25.49
C ALA A 7 49.60 4.33 -25.01
N PHE A 8 48.75 3.31 -25.12
CA PHE A 8 47.45 3.30 -24.43
C PHE A 8 47.69 3.06 -22.94
N ILE A 9 47.45 4.09 -22.13
CA ILE A 9 47.34 3.94 -20.67
C ILE A 9 45.92 3.46 -20.40
N LEU A 10 45.76 2.17 -20.11
CA LEU A 10 44.56 1.63 -19.50
C LEU A 10 44.52 2.09 -18.04
N VAL A 11 43.69 3.08 -17.74
CA VAL A 11 43.27 3.38 -16.36
C VAL A 11 42.24 2.32 -15.98
N PRO A 12 42.46 1.49 -14.95
CA PRO A 12 41.38 0.67 -14.42
C PRO A 12 40.41 1.62 -13.73
N VAL A 13 39.27 1.89 -14.37
CA VAL A 13 38.10 2.42 -13.68
C VAL A 13 37.63 1.27 -12.78
N THR A 14 37.94 1.35 -11.49
CA THR A 14 37.25 0.54 -10.49
C THR A 14 35.80 1.01 -10.50
N LEU A 15 34.94 0.25 -11.17
CA LEU A 15 33.51 0.33 -10.96
C LEU A 15 33.26 -0.03 -9.49
N ASP A 16 32.73 0.91 -8.72
CA ASP A 16 32.23 0.61 -7.38
C ASP A 16 31.18 -0.49 -7.50
N ALA A 17 31.51 -1.65 -6.95
CA ALA A 17 30.53 -2.67 -6.67
C ALA A 17 29.57 -2.14 -5.61
N GLN A 18 28.28 -2.36 -5.80
CA GLN A 18 27.25 -2.06 -4.79
C GLN A 18 27.64 -2.74 -3.47
N HIS A 19 28.10 -1.96 -2.50
CA HIS A 19 28.35 -2.43 -1.15
C HIS A 19 27.01 -2.65 -0.46
N TRP A 20 26.38 -3.79 -0.74
CA TRP A 20 25.25 -4.27 0.04
C TRP A 20 25.73 -4.51 1.47
N ARG A 21 25.27 -3.67 2.39
CA ARG A 21 25.46 -3.86 3.83
C ARG A 21 24.14 -4.29 4.43
N GLY A 22 24.16 -5.42 5.16
CA GLY A 22 23.02 -5.81 5.97
C GLY A 22 22.74 -4.77 7.05
N ILE A 23 21.49 -4.36 7.20
CA ILE A 23 21.02 -3.48 8.27
C ILE A 23 20.58 -4.33 9.47
N GLY A 24 21.54 -5.00 10.10
CA GLY A 24 21.31 -6.00 11.14
C GLY A 24 21.19 -7.44 10.60
N ARG A 25 20.72 -8.35 11.47
CA ARG A 25 20.52 -9.78 11.20
C ARG A 25 19.08 -10.10 10.73
N GLY A 26 18.21 -9.09 10.60
CA GLY A 26 16.86 -9.21 10.07
C GLY A 26 15.82 -9.68 11.10
N VAL A 27 14.77 -10.35 10.63
CA VAL A 27 13.73 -10.99 11.45
C VAL A 27 13.95 -12.51 11.48
N GLN A 28 13.67 -13.18 12.59
CA GLN A 28 13.88 -14.63 12.75
C GLN A 28 12.57 -15.38 13.01
N VAL A 29 12.53 -16.66 12.59
CA VAL A 29 11.61 -17.79 12.89
C VAL A 29 10.08 -17.55 12.78
N HIS A 30 9.57 -16.35 13.07
CA HIS A 30 8.15 -15.99 13.04
C HIS A 30 7.96 -14.60 12.44
N GLY A 31 7.61 -14.56 11.15
CA GLY A 31 7.25 -13.34 10.44
C GLY A 31 8.31 -12.78 9.51
N ASP A 32 7.86 -11.93 8.61
CA ASP A 32 8.68 -11.28 7.59
C ASP A 32 8.48 -9.77 7.66
N VAL A 33 9.46 -9.00 7.17
CA VAL A 33 9.24 -7.59 6.86
C VAL A 33 8.38 -7.54 5.60
N GLN A 34 7.16 -7.01 5.73
CA GLN A 34 6.17 -6.96 4.66
C GLN A 34 5.98 -5.56 4.08
N LEU A 35 6.44 -4.54 4.79
CA LEU A 35 6.36 -3.14 4.38
C LEU A 35 7.65 -2.42 4.79
N LEU A 36 8.21 -1.65 3.86
CA LEU A 36 9.26 -0.68 4.13
C LEU A 36 8.74 0.72 3.81
N TYR A 37 8.98 1.68 4.70
CA TYR A 37 8.57 3.06 4.53
C TYR A 37 9.75 3.99 4.78
N GLY A 38 10.12 4.77 3.77
CA GLY A 38 11.13 5.82 3.89
C GLY A 38 10.52 7.08 4.49
N ASP A 39 10.78 7.31 5.78
CA ASP A 39 10.30 8.48 6.49
C ASP A 39 11.26 9.66 6.27
N SER A 40 10.91 10.52 5.31
CA SER A 40 11.71 11.68 4.92
C SER A 40 11.71 12.81 5.95
N VAL A 41 10.76 12.82 6.89
CA VAL A 41 10.65 13.88 7.92
C VAL A 41 11.66 13.64 9.04
N LEU A 42 11.81 12.38 9.46
CA LEU A 42 12.73 11.99 10.53
C LEU A 42 13.99 11.28 10.01
N ASP A 43 14.18 11.26 8.69
CA ASP A 43 15.33 10.62 8.00
C ASP A 43 15.60 9.20 8.49
N ARG A 44 14.55 8.36 8.50
CA ARG A 44 14.61 6.98 8.98
C ARG A 44 13.91 6.01 8.06
N LEU A 45 14.35 4.76 8.08
CA LEU A 45 13.63 3.67 7.41
C LEU A 45 12.75 2.96 8.44
N ILE A 46 11.47 2.81 8.14
CA ILE A 46 10.54 2.05 8.99
C ILE A 46 10.30 0.71 8.31
N GLY A 47 10.46 -0.37 9.07
CA GLY A 47 10.10 -1.72 8.66
C GLY A 47 8.89 -2.20 9.44
N ALA A 48 7.91 -2.76 8.75
CA ALA A 48 6.70 -3.29 9.37
C ALA A 48 6.31 -4.65 8.80
N GLY A 49 5.65 -5.47 9.62
CA GLY A 49 5.26 -6.83 9.25
C GLY A 49 5.00 -7.70 10.48
N PRO A 50 4.55 -8.96 10.32
CA PRO A 50 4.17 -9.82 11.43
C PRO A 50 5.39 -10.43 12.17
N PHE A 51 6.38 -9.61 12.53
CA PHE A 51 7.53 -10.01 13.34
C PHE A 51 7.45 -9.48 14.78
N PRO A 52 7.67 -10.31 15.81
CA PRO A 52 7.72 -9.85 17.20
C PRO A 52 9.03 -9.12 17.50
N ASP A 53 10.13 -9.61 16.92
CA ASP A 53 11.49 -9.19 17.22
C ASP A 53 12.24 -8.86 15.93
N ILE A 54 13.11 -7.86 16.02
CA ILE A 54 14.09 -7.52 14.99
C ILE A 54 15.50 -7.63 15.58
N PHE A 55 16.41 -8.24 14.83
CA PHE A 55 17.73 -8.60 15.30
C PHE A 55 18.77 -7.64 14.71
N ASN A 56 19.40 -6.84 15.56
CA ASN A 56 20.57 -6.05 15.16
C ASN A 56 21.82 -6.93 15.12
N GLU A 57 22.97 -6.35 14.73
CA GLU A 57 24.26 -7.06 14.70
C GLU A 57 24.63 -7.66 16.07
N ASN A 58 24.42 -6.89 17.16
CA ASN A 58 24.90 -7.24 18.50
C ASN A 58 23.79 -7.46 19.55
N ASP A 59 22.53 -7.17 19.21
CA ASP A 59 21.39 -7.35 20.12
C ASP A 59 20.11 -7.75 19.35
N SER A 60 18.98 -7.77 20.06
CA SER A 60 17.63 -7.92 19.49
C SER A 60 16.68 -6.96 20.19
N VAL A 61 15.70 -6.45 19.46
CA VAL A 61 14.66 -5.54 19.94
C VAL A 61 13.30 -6.14 19.68
N GLU A 62 12.46 -6.21 20.72
CA GLU A 62 11.05 -6.56 20.58
C GLU A 62 10.28 -5.34 20.06
N ALA A 63 10.01 -5.33 18.76
CA ALA A 63 9.36 -4.22 18.06
C ALA A 63 7.85 -4.43 17.87
N THR A 64 7.37 -5.68 17.98
CA THR A 64 5.95 -6.05 17.83
C THR A 64 5.32 -5.41 16.58
N SER A 65 5.84 -5.79 15.41
CA SER A 65 5.37 -5.46 14.07
C SER A 65 5.82 -4.16 13.41
N ILE A 66 6.36 -3.16 14.14
CA ILE A 66 6.86 -1.93 13.52
C ILE A 66 8.16 -1.45 14.19
N ALA A 67 9.25 -1.38 13.42
CA ALA A 67 10.57 -0.94 13.87
C ALA A 67 11.09 0.21 13.00
N ALA A 68 11.93 1.07 13.56
CA ALA A 68 12.61 2.15 12.86
C ALA A 68 14.13 1.97 12.89
N TRP A 69 14.77 2.17 11.74
CA TRP A 69 16.21 2.16 11.56
C TRP A 69 16.73 3.60 11.54
N ASN A 70 17.64 3.91 12.47
CA ASN A 70 18.20 5.25 12.65
C ASN A 70 19.54 5.48 11.92
N GLY A 71 19.90 4.61 10.97
CA GLY A 71 21.20 4.63 10.30
C GLY A 71 22.25 3.72 10.94
N GLN A 72 22.07 3.30 12.20
CA GLN A 72 23.01 2.45 12.93
C GLN A 72 22.40 1.16 13.49
N ARG A 73 21.16 1.23 13.99
CA ARG A 73 20.44 0.08 14.57
C ARG A 73 18.93 0.24 14.42
N TRP A 74 18.22 -0.88 14.47
CA TRP A 74 16.78 -0.94 14.62
C TRP A 74 16.38 -0.72 16.07
N ASP A 75 15.31 0.05 16.26
CA ASP A 75 14.61 0.23 17.51
C ASP A 75 13.09 0.08 17.30
N SER A 76 12.35 -0.24 18.36
CA SER A 76 10.88 -0.25 18.29
C SER A 76 10.40 1.14 17.94
N LEU A 77 9.46 1.26 16.99
CA LEU A 77 8.91 2.57 16.65
C LEU A 77 8.17 3.16 17.86
N GLY A 78 7.43 2.34 18.61
CA GLY A 78 6.81 2.76 19.87
C GLY A 78 6.33 1.61 20.74
N HIS A 79 5.28 1.84 21.52
CA HIS A 79 4.69 0.78 22.35
C HIS A 79 4.10 -0.38 21.52
N ARG A 80 3.91 -1.52 22.18
CA ARG A 80 3.51 -2.77 21.54
C ARG A 80 2.09 -2.70 20.96
N LEU A 81 1.96 -3.00 19.67
CA LEU A 81 0.68 -3.19 18.97
C LEU A 81 0.22 -4.65 19.14
N SER A 82 -0.72 -4.91 20.07
CA SER A 82 -1.31 -6.22 20.40
C SER A 82 -0.33 -7.32 20.86
N PRO A 83 -0.74 -8.24 21.74
CA PRO A 83 -0.03 -9.51 21.89
C PRO A 83 -0.21 -10.36 20.62
N GLY A 84 0.81 -10.35 19.75
CA GLY A 84 0.86 -11.15 18.52
C GLY A 84 1.12 -10.29 17.29
N ALA A 85 2.09 -10.69 16.48
CA ALA A 85 2.51 -9.92 15.32
C ALA A 85 1.54 -10.08 14.14
N ALA A 86 1.14 -8.98 13.53
CA ALA A 86 0.18 -8.97 12.42
C ALA A 86 0.62 -8.00 11.31
N GLN A 87 0.10 -8.22 10.11
CA GLN A 87 0.49 -7.43 8.93
C GLN A 87 0.13 -5.95 9.11
N THR A 88 1.09 -5.08 8.78
CA THR A 88 0.83 -3.65 8.52
C THR A 88 0.64 -3.51 7.02
N HIS A 89 -0.48 -2.94 6.60
CA HIS A 89 -0.80 -2.76 5.19
C HIS A 89 -0.21 -1.47 4.64
N CYS A 90 -0.26 -0.38 5.42
CA CYS A 90 0.15 0.95 4.95
C CYS A 90 0.82 1.74 6.08
N LEU A 91 1.80 2.56 5.71
CA LEU A 91 2.40 3.62 6.52
C LEU A 91 2.42 4.87 5.67
N GLU A 92 1.93 5.99 6.20
CA GLU A 92 1.89 7.24 5.45
C GLU A 92 1.97 8.47 6.37
N ARG A 93 2.64 9.53 5.92
CA ARG A 93 2.69 10.80 6.67
C ARG A 93 1.67 11.77 6.12
N TYR A 94 0.90 12.36 7.03
CA TYR A 94 -0.02 13.44 6.73
C TYR A 94 0.02 14.48 7.84
N ASP A 95 0.15 15.75 7.44
CA ASP A 95 0.25 16.89 8.37
C ASP A 95 1.29 16.66 9.50
N GLY A 96 2.47 16.14 9.12
CA GLY A 96 3.57 15.84 10.03
C GLY A 96 3.37 14.60 10.94
N THR A 97 2.20 13.99 10.92
CA THR A 97 1.87 12.81 11.74
C THR A 97 2.01 11.54 10.91
N LEU A 98 2.59 10.48 11.49
CA LEU A 98 2.68 9.16 10.84
C LEU A 98 1.41 8.36 11.16
N TYR A 99 0.77 7.84 10.12
CA TYR A 99 -0.41 6.99 10.19
C TYR A 99 -0.03 5.57 9.75
N ALA A 100 -0.70 4.59 10.35
CA ALA A 100 -0.49 3.19 10.04
C ALA A 100 -1.83 2.47 9.94
N SER A 101 -1.93 1.51 9.02
CA SER A 101 -3.04 0.56 8.98
C SER A 101 -2.56 -0.88 8.97
N GLY A 102 -3.40 -1.81 9.45
CA GLY A 102 -3.05 -3.23 9.44
C GLY A 102 -4.06 -4.13 10.15
N ASN A 103 -3.64 -5.38 10.36
CA ASN A 103 -4.44 -6.42 11.02
C ASN A 103 -4.10 -6.56 12.50
N TRP A 104 -3.74 -5.47 13.17
CA TRP A 104 -3.34 -5.44 14.57
C TRP A 104 -4.30 -4.60 15.42
N SER A 105 -4.29 -4.84 16.73
CA SER A 105 -5.04 -4.07 17.72
C SER A 105 -4.09 -3.35 18.68
N PHE A 106 -4.54 -2.31 19.37
CA PHE A 106 -3.77 -1.68 20.45
C PHE A 106 -4.72 -1.02 21.45
N GLN A 107 -4.24 -0.72 22.65
CA GLN A 107 -5.00 0.04 23.63
C GLN A 107 -4.76 1.53 23.41
N ASN A 108 -5.82 2.30 23.18
CA ASN A 108 -5.74 3.75 23.17
C ASN A 108 -5.50 4.31 24.59
N ASP A 109 -5.36 5.63 24.72
CA ASP A 109 -5.09 6.29 26.01
C ASP A 109 -6.21 6.11 27.06
N ALA A 110 -7.42 5.77 26.62
CA ALA A 110 -8.54 5.41 27.49
C ALA A 110 -8.56 3.92 27.88
N GLY A 111 -7.58 3.12 27.44
CA GLY A 111 -7.49 1.68 27.71
C GLY A 111 -8.41 0.81 26.84
N GLN A 112 -9.02 1.38 25.79
CA GLN A 112 -9.91 0.66 24.88
C GLN A 112 -9.12 0.02 23.74
N TRP A 113 -9.45 -1.23 23.40
CA TRP A 113 -8.83 -1.97 22.31
C TRP A 113 -9.36 -1.53 20.94
N THR A 114 -8.59 -0.69 20.25
CA THR A 114 -8.90 -0.27 18.88
C THR A 114 -8.14 -1.12 17.86
N THR A 115 -8.61 -1.17 16.62
CA THR A 115 -8.04 -2.04 15.57
C THR A 115 -7.70 -1.29 14.29
N GLY A 116 -6.58 -1.70 13.72
CA GLY A 116 -6.25 -1.58 12.31
C GLY A 116 -5.93 -0.19 11.78
N TYR A 117 -6.07 0.86 12.59
CA TYR A 117 -5.67 2.21 12.27
C TYR A 117 -5.10 2.92 13.49
N ALA A 118 -3.91 3.49 13.32
CA ALA A 118 -3.28 4.32 14.33
C ALA A 118 -2.68 5.57 13.72
N ARG A 119 -2.61 6.61 14.53
CA ARG A 119 -1.66 7.70 14.33
C ARG A 119 -0.61 7.61 15.41
N PHE A 120 0.62 7.95 15.07
CA PHE A 120 1.77 7.79 15.95
C PHE A 120 2.20 9.13 16.54
N ASP A 121 2.24 9.22 17.87
CA ASP A 121 2.83 10.34 18.59
C ASP A 121 4.29 10.06 18.90
N GLU A 122 5.18 10.76 18.19
CA GLU A 122 6.63 10.64 18.31
C GLU A 122 7.16 11.14 19.67
N ASN A 123 6.43 11.99 20.39
CA ASN A 123 6.89 12.51 21.69
C ASN A 123 6.69 11.48 22.80
N THR A 124 5.59 10.73 22.73
CA THR A 124 5.25 9.71 23.73
C THR A 124 5.63 8.30 23.26
N LEU A 125 6.00 8.16 21.99
CA LEU A 125 6.19 6.90 21.28
C LEU A 125 4.96 5.99 21.39
N ARG A 126 3.78 6.59 21.23
CA ARG A 126 2.50 5.89 21.33
C ARG A 126 1.60 6.06 20.11
N SER A 127 1.01 4.95 19.71
CA SER A 127 -0.15 4.90 18.83
C SER A 127 -1.41 5.37 19.56
N SER A 128 -2.17 6.26 18.93
CA SER A 128 -3.52 6.62 19.36
C SER A 128 -4.52 6.26 18.26
N ASP A 129 -5.79 6.14 18.64
CA ASP A 129 -6.86 6.11 17.65
C ASP A 129 -6.95 7.44 16.87
N LEU A 130 -7.76 7.42 15.82
CA LEU A 130 -7.97 8.55 14.90
C LEU A 130 -9.17 9.42 15.34
N GLY A 131 -9.39 9.57 16.65
CA GLY A 131 -10.43 10.42 17.23
C GLY A 131 -11.66 9.65 17.73
N CYS A 132 -11.74 8.34 17.48
CA CYS A 132 -12.76 7.48 18.05
C CYS A 132 -12.32 6.03 18.14
N TYR A 133 -12.98 5.29 19.03
CA TYR A 133 -12.82 3.85 19.16
C TYR A 133 -13.29 3.11 17.90
N ASN A 134 -12.42 2.27 17.33
CA ASN A 134 -12.73 1.37 16.23
C ASN A 134 -12.75 -0.08 16.74
N PRO A 135 -13.93 -0.67 17.04
CA PRO A 135 -14.00 -2.02 17.63
C PRO A 135 -13.33 -3.10 16.78
N GLN A 136 -12.86 -4.17 17.43
CA GLN A 136 -12.21 -5.32 16.80
C GLN A 136 -13.04 -5.90 15.65
N PHE A 137 -12.37 -6.11 14.51
CA PHE A 137 -12.89 -6.51 13.20
C PHE A 137 -13.68 -5.45 12.41
N SER A 138 -13.32 -4.17 12.53
CA SER A 138 -13.65 -3.21 11.47
C SER A 138 -13.17 -3.79 10.14
N GLY A 139 -14.09 -4.07 9.22
CA GLY A 139 -13.74 -4.72 7.96
C GLY A 139 -12.78 -3.89 7.10
N LEU A 140 -12.64 -2.61 7.42
CA LEU A 140 -11.68 -1.69 6.85
C LEU A 140 -10.25 -2.11 7.21
N GLY A 141 -9.33 -2.16 6.26
CA GLY A 141 -7.93 -2.50 6.53
C GLY A 141 -6.88 -1.67 5.76
N THR A 142 -7.28 -0.93 4.74
CA THR A 142 -6.35 -0.19 3.88
C THR A 142 -6.63 1.31 3.98
N MET A 143 -5.57 2.10 3.83
CA MET A 143 -5.68 3.54 3.66
C MET A 143 -4.99 3.96 2.37
N THR A 144 -5.50 5.01 1.74
CA THR A 144 -4.91 5.60 0.55
C THR A 144 -4.93 7.11 0.69
N PHE A 145 -3.79 7.75 0.45
CA PHE A 145 -3.70 9.21 0.50
C PHE A 145 -4.57 9.84 -0.59
N ARG A 146 -5.26 10.94 -0.26
CA ARG A 146 -6.05 11.71 -1.23
C ARG A 146 -5.12 12.62 -2.01
N GLU A 147 -5.19 12.58 -3.33
CA GLU A 147 -4.32 13.37 -4.22
C GLU A 147 -4.44 14.88 -3.94
N ASP A 148 -5.64 15.34 -3.56
CA ASP A 148 -5.91 16.72 -3.14
C ASP A 148 -5.20 17.17 -1.84
N GLY A 149 -4.51 16.25 -1.15
CA GLY A 149 -3.78 16.55 0.08
C GLY A 149 -4.69 16.81 1.28
N THR A 150 -5.94 16.37 1.25
CA THR A 150 -6.92 16.60 2.34
C THR A 150 -7.19 15.34 3.18
N GLY A 151 -6.20 14.45 3.27
CA GLY A 151 -6.20 13.29 4.15
C GLY A 151 -6.27 11.96 3.40
N PHE A 152 -7.15 11.05 3.83
CA PHE A 152 -7.15 9.66 3.36
C PHE A 152 -8.53 9.15 2.94
N TYR A 153 -8.53 8.16 2.05
CA TYR A 153 -9.58 7.16 1.95
C TYR A 153 -9.25 5.98 2.85
N PHE A 154 -10.25 5.49 3.57
CA PHE A 154 -10.20 4.25 4.35
C PHE A 154 -11.08 3.22 3.66
N THR A 155 -10.51 2.06 3.37
CA THR A 155 -11.14 1.03 2.53
C THR A 155 -11.04 -0.36 3.16
N GLY A 156 -11.91 -1.27 2.70
CA GLY A 156 -11.84 -2.69 3.03
C GLY A 156 -13.21 -3.35 2.95
N HIS A 157 -13.46 -4.31 3.83
CA HIS A 157 -14.79 -4.82 4.15
C HIS A 157 -15.61 -3.79 4.95
N ARG A 158 -16.82 -4.15 5.32
CA ARG A 158 -17.77 -3.28 6.01
C ARG A 158 -17.27 -2.87 7.41
N GLY A 159 -17.29 -1.58 7.70
CA GLY A 159 -17.04 -1.01 9.02
C GLY A 159 -17.91 0.23 9.27
N ASP A 160 -17.98 0.68 10.52
CA ASP A 160 -18.83 1.76 11.03
C ASP A 160 -18.06 2.69 11.99
N PRO A 161 -16.94 3.28 11.54
CA PRO A 161 -16.11 4.13 12.39
C PRO A 161 -16.89 5.32 12.95
N CYS A 162 -16.67 5.63 14.22
CA CYS A 162 -17.25 6.78 14.92
C CYS A 162 -18.79 6.88 14.81
N SER A 163 -19.49 5.73 14.81
CA SER A 163 -20.96 5.67 14.68
C SER A 163 -21.50 6.16 13.33
N LEU A 164 -20.66 6.26 12.30
CA LEU A 164 -21.11 6.50 10.93
C LEU A 164 -21.88 5.27 10.38
N PRO A 165 -22.78 5.46 9.41
CA PRO A 165 -23.44 4.35 8.73
C PRO A 165 -22.42 3.38 8.13
N ALA A 166 -22.62 2.09 8.38
CA ALA A 166 -21.66 1.07 7.98
C ALA A 166 -21.46 1.01 6.46
N ALA A 167 -20.21 1.14 6.02
CA ALA A 167 -19.80 1.17 4.63
C ALA A 167 -18.41 0.53 4.45
N ASN A 168 -17.95 0.44 3.22
CA ASN A 168 -16.61 -0.08 2.90
C ASN A 168 -15.61 1.03 2.57
N VAL A 169 -16.09 2.27 2.45
CA VAL A 169 -15.26 3.43 2.14
C VAL A 169 -15.65 4.61 3.02
N PHE A 170 -14.66 5.23 3.63
CA PHE A 170 -14.79 6.47 4.40
C PHE A 170 -13.67 7.43 4.01
N THR A 171 -13.87 8.72 4.25
CA THR A 171 -12.81 9.73 4.18
C THR A 171 -12.39 10.14 5.57
N TYR A 172 -11.15 10.58 5.72
CA TYR A 172 -10.63 11.19 6.94
C TYR A 172 -9.82 12.44 6.58
N ASP A 173 -10.04 13.54 7.29
CA ASP A 173 -9.40 14.83 7.01
C ASP A 173 -8.17 15.13 7.89
N GLY A 174 -7.77 14.19 8.76
CA GLY A 174 -6.76 14.39 9.81
C GLY A 174 -7.34 14.47 11.22
N SER A 175 -8.64 14.74 11.32
CA SER A 175 -9.35 14.90 12.58
C SER A 175 -10.65 14.10 12.63
N ASN A 176 -11.41 14.05 11.54
CA ASN A 176 -12.76 13.51 11.50
C ASN A 176 -12.93 12.49 10.37
N TYR A 177 -13.69 11.43 10.66
CA TYR A 177 -14.21 10.54 9.65
C TYR A 177 -15.48 11.12 9.00
N ALA A 178 -15.69 10.84 7.72
CA ALA A 178 -16.94 11.10 7.03
C ALA A 178 -17.30 9.97 6.05
N SER A 179 -18.60 9.82 5.81
CA SER A 179 -19.10 8.91 4.76
C SER A 179 -18.72 9.43 3.38
N TRP A 180 -18.30 8.55 2.49
CA TRP A 180 -18.02 8.91 1.11
C TRP A 180 -19.27 8.74 0.24
N ALA A 181 -19.87 9.86 -0.20
CA ALA A 181 -21.14 9.88 -0.91
C ALA A 181 -21.20 8.96 -2.16
N PRO A 182 -20.15 8.87 -3.00
CA PRO A 182 -20.16 7.96 -4.17
C PRO A 182 -20.39 6.49 -3.81
N TYR A 183 -19.86 6.00 -2.66
CA TYR A 183 -20.05 4.61 -2.25
C TYR A 183 -21.51 4.30 -1.87
N GLN A 184 -22.30 5.30 -1.48
CA GLN A 184 -23.72 5.09 -1.15
C GLN A 184 -24.56 4.68 -2.37
N GLN A 185 -24.03 4.87 -3.59
CA GLN A 185 -24.64 4.42 -4.83
C GLN A 185 -24.37 2.93 -5.12
N ILE A 186 -23.41 2.32 -4.41
CA ILE A 186 -23.06 0.90 -4.59
C ILE A 186 -24.07 0.02 -3.84
N PRO A 187 -24.72 -0.94 -4.52
CA PRO A 187 -25.66 -1.83 -3.87
C PRO A 187 -25.02 -2.60 -2.72
N TYR A 188 -25.76 -2.71 -1.61
CA TYR A 188 -25.30 -3.47 -0.46
C TYR A 188 -25.13 -4.95 -0.80
N HIS A 189 -23.98 -5.50 -0.42
CA HIS A 189 -23.76 -6.94 -0.34
C HIS A 189 -22.75 -7.22 0.78
N HIS A 190 -23.01 -8.29 1.55
CA HIS A 190 -22.20 -8.63 2.72
C HIS A 190 -20.73 -8.95 2.40
N ASN A 191 -20.44 -9.40 1.17
CA ASN A 191 -19.07 -9.68 0.72
C ASN A 191 -18.42 -8.51 -0.04
N ASN A 192 -19.02 -7.31 -0.07
CA ASN A 192 -18.34 -6.16 -0.66
C ASN A 192 -16.99 -5.97 0.05
N TYR A 193 -15.97 -5.74 -0.76
CA TYR A 193 -14.62 -5.40 -0.37
C TYR A 193 -14.10 -4.32 -1.32
N VAL A 194 -13.62 -3.23 -0.77
CA VAL A 194 -12.93 -2.18 -1.54
C VAL A 194 -11.45 -2.25 -1.18
N GLY A 195 -10.60 -2.43 -2.19
CA GLY A 195 -9.15 -2.47 -2.00
C GLY A 195 -8.60 -1.07 -1.83
N PHE A 196 -8.74 -0.26 -2.88
CA PHE A 196 -8.24 1.11 -2.96
C PHE A 196 -9.32 2.06 -3.49
N VAL A 197 -9.23 3.31 -3.05
CA VAL A 197 -9.86 4.45 -3.71
C VAL A 197 -8.78 5.48 -3.95
N PHE A 198 -8.66 5.95 -5.18
CA PHE A 198 -7.65 6.93 -5.58
C PHE A 198 -8.16 7.85 -6.67
N GLU A 199 -7.58 9.02 -6.77
CA GLU A 199 -7.88 9.99 -7.83
C GLU A 199 -6.90 9.79 -9.00
N PHE A 200 -7.42 9.90 -10.22
CA PHE A 200 -6.60 9.94 -11.41
C PHE A 200 -7.33 10.75 -12.49
N ARG A 201 -6.70 11.85 -12.92
CA ARG A 201 -7.23 12.76 -13.96
C ARG A 201 -8.64 13.28 -13.67
N GLY A 202 -8.89 13.65 -12.41
CA GLY A 202 -10.17 14.24 -11.96
C GLY A 202 -11.32 13.25 -11.81
N MET A 203 -11.03 11.95 -11.80
CA MET A 203 -12.00 10.88 -11.53
C MET A 203 -11.52 10.04 -10.35
N TRP A 204 -12.46 9.46 -9.61
CA TRP A 204 -12.16 8.57 -8.48
C TRP A 204 -12.27 7.13 -8.91
N TYR A 205 -11.17 6.40 -8.87
CA TYR A 205 -11.12 4.98 -9.16
C TYR A 205 -11.35 4.19 -7.88
N MET A 206 -12.09 3.09 -7.99
CA MET A 206 -12.34 2.19 -6.89
C MET A 206 -12.08 0.76 -7.34
N THR A 207 -11.23 0.07 -6.57
CA THR A 207 -10.83 -1.32 -6.83
C THR A 207 -11.45 -2.26 -5.79
N GLY A 208 -11.54 -3.55 -6.10
CA GLY A 208 -11.86 -4.57 -5.11
C GLY A 208 -12.75 -5.69 -5.62
N LEU A 209 -13.72 -6.10 -4.80
CA LEU A 209 -14.81 -7.00 -5.17
C LEU A 209 -16.08 -6.44 -4.56
N PHE A 210 -16.84 -5.69 -5.35
CA PHE A 210 -18.06 -5.03 -4.89
C PHE A 210 -19.19 -5.18 -5.91
N ARG A 211 -20.43 -4.94 -5.48
CA ARG A 211 -21.58 -5.00 -6.38
C ARG A 211 -21.47 -3.98 -7.51
N ASP A 212 -21.73 -4.45 -8.72
CA ASP A 212 -21.94 -3.56 -9.86
C ASP A 212 -23.23 -2.74 -9.63
N PRO A 213 -23.19 -1.40 -9.73
CA PRO A 213 -24.35 -0.53 -9.54
C PRO A 213 -25.36 -0.58 -10.71
N TYR A 214 -24.97 -1.12 -11.86
CA TYR A 214 -25.78 -1.13 -13.09
C TYR A 214 -26.33 -2.52 -13.46
N THR A 215 -25.66 -3.59 -13.04
CA THR A 215 -26.04 -4.95 -13.42
C THR A 215 -26.12 -5.90 -12.22
N GLU A 216 -26.77 -7.05 -12.42
CA GLU A 216 -26.70 -8.12 -11.44
C GLU A 216 -25.30 -8.76 -11.52
N GLY A 217 -24.44 -8.42 -10.57
CA GLY A 217 -23.09 -8.99 -10.52
C GLY A 217 -22.16 -8.23 -9.59
N SER A 218 -20.87 -8.52 -9.74
CA SER A 218 -19.78 -7.81 -9.06
C SER A 218 -18.83 -7.23 -10.09
N CYS A 219 -18.02 -6.27 -9.67
CA CYS A 219 -16.95 -5.69 -10.46
C CYS A 219 -15.70 -5.53 -9.60
N SER A 220 -14.57 -5.34 -10.27
CA SER A 220 -13.26 -5.20 -9.62
C SER A 220 -12.59 -3.85 -9.80
N LEU A 221 -13.06 -3.07 -10.77
CA LEU A 221 -12.57 -1.72 -11.06
C LEU A 221 -13.69 -0.90 -11.70
N MET A 222 -14.00 0.24 -11.09
CA MET A 222 -14.88 1.27 -11.65
C MET A 222 -14.29 2.65 -11.37
N ARG A 223 -14.77 3.67 -12.08
CA ARG A 223 -14.42 5.06 -11.81
C ARG A 223 -15.68 5.90 -11.59
N TYR A 224 -15.60 6.94 -10.78
CA TYR A 224 -16.67 7.90 -10.54
C TYR A 224 -16.27 9.25 -11.15
N ASN A 225 -17.17 9.86 -11.93
CA ASN A 225 -16.89 11.07 -12.71
C ASN A 225 -17.29 12.38 -12.00
N GLY A 226 -17.78 12.29 -10.74
CA GLY A 226 -18.32 13.41 -9.99
C GLY A 226 -19.84 13.35 -9.81
N SER A 227 -20.56 12.68 -10.72
CA SER A 227 -22.01 12.42 -10.61
C SER A 227 -22.38 10.95 -10.59
N ASP A 228 -21.74 10.16 -11.45
CA ASP A 228 -22.10 8.77 -11.73
C ASP A 228 -20.87 7.87 -11.77
N TRP A 229 -21.10 6.58 -11.50
CA TRP A 229 -20.12 5.53 -11.73
C TRP A 229 -20.00 5.22 -13.24
N GLU A 230 -18.82 4.79 -13.66
CA GLU A 230 -18.53 4.41 -15.03
C GLU A 230 -17.62 3.19 -15.01
N TYR A 231 -17.80 2.31 -16.00
CA TYR A 231 -16.79 1.29 -16.27
C TYR A 231 -15.51 1.95 -16.77
N VAL A 232 -14.36 1.47 -16.30
CA VAL A 232 -13.08 1.93 -16.83
C VAL A 232 -12.91 1.40 -18.25
N PRO A 233 -12.71 2.26 -19.27
CA PRO A 233 -12.61 1.83 -20.66
C PRO A 233 -11.53 0.76 -20.83
N GLY A 234 -11.87 -0.37 -21.47
CA GLY A 234 -10.92 -1.44 -21.79
C GLY A 234 -10.51 -2.38 -20.64
N TRP A 235 -11.00 -2.20 -19.41
CA TRP A 235 -10.69 -3.13 -18.31
C TRP A 235 -11.36 -4.50 -18.49
N GLY A 236 -12.60 -4.51 -19.00
CA GLY A 236 -13.45 -5.70 -19.06
C GLY A 236 -14.22 -5.97 -17.76
N GLN A 237 -15.16 -6.92 -17.80
CA GLN A 237 -15.95 -7.35 -16.62
C GLN A 237 -15.32 -8.60 -15.99
N LEU A 238 -14.10 -8.48 -15.47
CA LEU A 238 -13.40 -9.54 -14.74
C LEU A 238 -13.36 -9.30 -13.23
N LEU A 239 -13.27 -10.38 -12.46
CA LEU A 239 -13.21 -10.35 -10.99
C LEU A 239 -11.80 -10.69 -10.50
N ALA A 240 -10.83 -9.92 -10.95
CA ALA A 240 -9.43 -10.10 -10.57
C ALA A 240 -9.01 -9.04 -9.55
N PRO A 241 -8.49 -9.45 -8.37
CA PRO A 241 -7.89 -8.53 -7.42
C PRO A 241 -6.79 -7.68 -8.05
N ILE A 242 -6.97 -6.36 -7.93
CA ILE A 242 -5.89 -5.38 -8.06
C ILE A 242 -5.21 -5.32 -6.69
N LYS A 243 -3.90 -5.56 -6.68
CA LYS A 243 -3.08 -5.65 -5.47
C LYS A 243 -2.33 -4.37 -5.18
N GLU A 244 -1.99 -3.60 -6.22
CA GLU A 244 -1.31 -2.32 -6.07
C GLU A 244 -1.68 -1.39 -7.22
N PHE A 245 -1.59 -0.09 -6.97
CA PHE A 245 -1.65 0.93 -8.01
C PHE A 245 -0.55 1.97 -7.79
N SER A 246 -0.12 2.61 -8.87
CA SER A 246 0.83 3.72 -8.80
C SER A 246 0.52 4.71 -9.91
N ILE A 247 0.64 6.01 -9.62
CA ILE A 247 0.48 7.05 -10.63
C ILE A 247 1.84 7.73 -10.79
N HIS A 248 2.38 7.68 -12.00
CA HIS A 248 3.66 8.30 -12.34
C HIS A 248 3.57 8.96 -13.70
N ASN A 249 3.98 10.23 -13.80
CA ASN A 249 3.95 11.01 -15.04
C ASN A 249 2.59 10.91 -15.79
N ASP A 250 1.50 11.29 -15.11
CA ASP A 250 0.12 11.28 -15.63
C ASP A 250 -0.36 9.93 -16.18
N THR A 251 0.25 8.84 -15.74
CA THR A 251 -0.04 7.47 -16.16
C THR A 251 -0.35 6.63 -14.94
N LEU A 252 -1.48 5.92 -14.97
CA LEU A 252 -1.87 4.96 -13.95
C LEU A 252 -1.26 3.60 -14.26
N TYR A 253 -0.60 2.99 -13.29
CA TYR A 253 -0.10 1.63 -13.31
C TYR A 253 -0.89 0.82 -12.30
N ILE A 254 -1.27 -0.39 -12.66
CA ILE A 254 -1.93 -1.33 -11.75
C ILE A 254 -1.27 -2.69 -11.83
N ALA A 255 -1.16 -3.32 -10.67
CA ALA A 255 -0.64 -4.66 -10.50
C ALA A 255 -1.66 -5.54 -9.79
N GLY A 256 -1.65 -6.85 -10.08
CA GLY A 256 -2.51 -7.79 -9.38
C GLY A 256 -2.50 -9.18 -9.99
N THR A 257 -3.66 -9.84 -9.97
CA THR A 257 -3.82 -11.23 -10.42
C THR A 257 -4.53 -11.35 -11.77
N PHE A 258 -4.76 -10.24 -12.47
CA PHE A 258 -5.50 -10.21 -13.72
C PHE A 258 -4.66 -10.73 -14.90
N ARG A 259 -5.33 -11.27 -15.92
CA ARG A 259 -4.67 -11.82 -17.12
C ARG A 259 -5.45 -11.47 -18.37
N ARG A 260 -4.75 -11.38 -19.50
CA ARG A 260 -5.37 -11.23 -20.83
C ARG A 260 -6.29 -12.41 -21.16
N SER A 261 -5.98 -13.61 -20.68
CA SER A 261 -6.86 -14.78 -20.81
C SER A 261 -8.19 -14.64 -20.07
N MET A 262 -8.27 -13.72 -19.09
CA MET A 262 -9.50 -13.34 -18.38
C MET A 262 -10.19 -12.12 -19.01
N GLY A 263 -9.63 -11.56 -20.10
CA GLY A 263 -10.11 -10.34 -20.74
C GLY A 263 -9.51 -9.04 -20.20
N ALA A 264 -8.50 -9.10 -19.33
CA ALA A 264 -7.80 -7.92 -18.83
C ALA A 264 -6.90 -7.29 -19.92
N PRO A 265 -6.51 -6.01 -19.78
CA PRO A 265 -5.63 -5.34 -20.74
C PRO A 265 -4.18 -5.86 -20.74
N GLY A 266 -3.71 -6.46 -19.64
CA GLY A 266 -2.34 -6.98 -19.48
C GLY A 266 -2.29 -8.25 -18.64
N ASP A 267 -1.09 -8.78 -18.42
CA ASP A 267 -0.87 -9.95 -17.55
C ASP A 267 -0.12 -9.53 -16.29
N LEU A 268 -0.84 -9.53 -15.16
CA LEU A 268 -0.39 -9.12 -13.82
C LEU A 268 -0.06 -7.63 -13.67
N ILE A 269 0.30 -6.95 -14.75
CA ILE A 269 0.57 -5.51 -14.82
C ILE A 269 0.00 -4.90 -16.10
N ALA A 270 -0.50 -3.67 -16.00
CA ALA A 270 -0.89 -2.84 -17.15
C ALA A 270 -0.78 -1.36 -16.77
N ARG A 271 -0.64 -0.49 -17.77
CA ARG A 271 -0.70 0.97 -17.58
C ARG A 271 -1.82 1.61 -18.39
N PHE A 272 -2.34 2.73 -17.91
CA PHE A 272 -3.49 3.44 -18.45
C PHE A 272 -3.23 4.95 -18.54
N ASP A 273 -3.46 5.53 -19.70
CA ASP A 273 -3.26 6.97 -19.94
C ASP A 273 -4.50 7.84 -19.68
N GLY A 274 -5.61 7.24 -19.22
CA GLY A 274 -6.91 7.88 -19.07
C GLY A 274 -7.94 7.47 -20.14
N SER A 275 -7.47 6.92 -21.27
CA SER A 275 -8.28 6.49 -22.41
C SER A 275 -7.94 5.09 -22.90
N THR A 276 -6.66 4.74 -22.95
CA THR A 276 -6.14 3.48 -23.51
C THR A 276 -5.24 2.75 -22.52
N TRP A 277 -5.35 1.42 -22.54
CA TRP A 277 -4.48 0.54 -21.79
C TRP A 277 -3.31 0.06 -22.65
N ASP A 278 -2.15 -0.04 -22.04
CA ASP A 278 -0.96 -0.68 -22.57
C ASP A 278 -0.61 -1.89 -21.69
N ASN A 279 -0.32 -3.02 -22.34
CA ASN A 279 -0.03 -4.30 -21.70
C ASN A 279 1.41 -4.44 -21.21
N MET A 280 2.22 -3.38 -21.31
CA MET A 280 3.60 -3.32 -20.82
C MET A 280 4.49 -4.42 -21.44
N GLY A 281 4.33 -4.68 -22.74
CA GLY A 281 5.14 -5.68 -23.45
C GLY A 281 4.71 -7.12 -23.20
N GLY A 282 3.48 -7.35 -22.71
CA GLY A 282 2.94 -8.67 -22.42
C GLY A 282 2.88 -9.01 -20.92
N GLY A 283 3.31 -8.10 -20.06
CA GLY A 283 3.23 -8.23 -18.61
C GLY A 283 4.27 -9.18 -18.02
N LEU A 284 3.99 -9.71 -16.83
CA LEU A 284 4.93 -10.51 -16.04
C LEU A 284 4.61 -12.00 -16.02
N PHE A 285 3.56 -12.42 -16.73
CA PHE A 285 3.18 -13.81 -16.80
C PHE A 285 3.98 -14.56 -17.89
N TYR A 286 4.71 -15.59 -17.49
CA TYR A 286 5.42 -16.49 -18.40
C TYR A 286 5.07 -17.94 -18.06
N GLU A 287 4.70 -18.74 -19.05
CA GLU A 287 4.58 -20.19 -18.89
C GLU A 287 5.99 -20.81 -18.79
N PRO A 288 6.26 -21.75 -17.87
CA PRO A 288 5.31 -22.60 -17.15
C PRO A 288 5.02 -22.13 -15.71
N ALA A 289 5.08 -20.83 -15.40
CA ALA A 289 4.83 -20.35 -14.04
C ALA A 289 3.46 -20.86 -13.56
N PRO A 290 3.35 -21.31 -12.29
CA PRO A 290 2.07 -21.79 -11.78
C PRO A 290 1.00 -20.73 -11.99
N MET A 291 -0.23 -21.17 -12.29
CA MET A 291 -1.40 -20.32 -12.53
C MET A 291 -1.80 -19.40 -11.34
N SER A 292 -0.93 -19.22 -10.35
CA SER A 292 -1.09 -18.42 -9.14
C SER A 292 -0.18 -17.18 -9.06
N GLY A 293 0.60 -16.85 -10.11
CA GLY A 293 1.42 -15.64 -10.12
C GLY A 293 0.58 -14.36 -9.94
N ALA A 294 1.09 -13.42 -9.14
CA ALA A 294 0.53 -12.11 -8.87
C ALA A 294 1.67 -11.09 -8.85
N ALA A 295 1.44 -9.89 -9.38
CA ALA A 295 2.27 -8.73 -9.06
C ALA A 295 1.66 -8.06 -7.82
N LEU A 296 2.48 -7.89 -6.78
CA LEU A 296 2.05 -7.50 -5.44
C LEU A 296 2.40 -6.06 -5.11
N ASP A 297 3.47 -5.52 -5.69
CA ASP A 297 3.99 -4.18 -5.37
C ASP A 297 4.50 -3.45 -6.62
N LEU A 298 4.46 -2.12 -6.59
CA LEU A 298 4.90 -1.19 -7.63
C LEU A 298 5.78 -0.10 -7.00
N LEU A 299 7.09 -0.17 -7.24
CA LEU A 299 8.05 0.77 -6.69
C LEU A 299 8.75 1.56 -7.80
N TRP A 300 8.70 2.89 -7.72
CA TRP A 300 9.48 3.76 -8.60
C TRP A 300 10.83 4.11 -7.99
N HIS A 301 11.90 3.94 -8.77
CA HIS A 301 13.25 4.35 -8.40
C HIS A 301 13.99 4.86 -9.63
N HIS A 302 14.46 6.13 -9.59
CA HIS A 302 15.15 6.78 -10.71
C HIS A 302 14.42 6.64 -12.06
N ASP A 303 13.10 6.88 -12.07
CA ASP A 303 12.22 6.72 -13.24
C ASP A 303 12.11 5.29 -13.81
N GLU A 304 12.60 4.30 -13.07
CA GLU A 304 12.40 2.88 -13.36
C GLU A 304 11.33 2.31 -12.43
N LEU A 305 10.40 1.56 -13.02
CA LEU A 305 9.37 0.83 -12.30
C LEU A 305 9.85 -0.58 -11.97
N TRP A 306 9.88 -0.89 -10.68
CA TRP A 306 10.16 -2.21 -10.12
C TRP A 306 8.85 -2.85 -9.70
N VAL A 307 8.69 -4.13 -10.05
CA VAL A 307 7.47 -4.90 -9.78
C VAL A 307 7.87 -6.19 -9.10
N VAL A 308 7.22 -6.51 -8.00
CA VAL A 308 7.53 -7.68 -7.16
C VAL A 308 6.32 -8.60 -7.07
#